data_AF-A0A414A4Y0-F1
#
_entry.id   AF-A0A414A4Y0-F1
#
_cell.length_a   1.000
_cell.length_b   1.000
_cell.length_c   1.000
_cell.angle_alpha   90.00
_cell.angle_beta   90.00
_cell.angle_gamma   90.00
#
_symmetry.space_group_name_H-M   'P 1'
#
loop_
_entity.id
_entity.type
_entity.pdbx_description
1 polymer ?
#
loop_
_entity_poly.entity_id
_entity_poly.type
_entity_poly.pdbx_seq_one_letter_code
_entity_poly.pdbx_strand_id
1 'polypeptide(L)' 'MTLREASKGVVKSGGGTYNIGFNGGDETQFDAQNLKELQECWSEFCKDEKISPGCVDYVERVS' A
#
# COMPACT_ATOMS: atom_id res chain seq x y z
N MET A 1 -10.65 3.14 -0.58
CA MET A 1 -10.30 3.30 -2.02
C MET A 1 -9.31 2.21 -2.41
N THR A 2 -8.98 2.05 -3.69
CA THR A 2 -7.97 1.06 -4.10
C THR A 2 -6.56 1.57 -3.79
N LEU A 3 -5.61 0.64 -3.59
CA LEU A 3 -4.19 1.00 -3.45
C LEU A 3 -3.67 1.83 -4.64
N ARG A 4 -4.14 1.52 -5.86
CA ARG A 4 -3.74 2.22 -7.08
C ARG A 4 -4.14 3.69 -7.07
N GLU A 5 -5.33 3.99 -6.55
CA GLU A 5 -5.81 5.37 -6.42
C GLU A 5 -5.01 6.13 -5.36
N ALA A 6 -4.84 5.54 -4.19
CA ALA A 6 -4.10 6.15 -3.08
C ALA A 6 -2.60 6.35 -3.39
N SER A 7 -2.00 5.47 -4.19
CA SER A 7 -0.58 5.52 -4.56
C SER A 7 -0.25 6.55 -5.64
N LYS A 8 -1.26 7.17 -6.27
CA LYS A 8 -1.06 8.03 -7.44
C LYS A 8 -0.23 9.27 -7.08
N GLY A 9 0.96 9.38 -7.68
CA GLY A 9 1.89 10.48 -7.42
C GLY A 9 2.80 10.29 -6.19
N VAL A 10 2.53 9.26 -5.38
CA VAL A 10 3.33 8.91 -4.20
C VAL A 10 4.38 7.86 -4.54
N VAL A 11 3.95 6.76 -5.16
CA VAL A 11 4.84 5.64 -5.48
C VAL A 11 5.62 5.94 -6.75
N LYS A 12 6.94 5.83 -6.65
CA LYS A 12 7.88 6.09 -7.74
C LYS A 12 8.80 4.88 -7.93
N SER A 13 9.31 4.70 -9.13
CA SER A 13 10.34 3.72 -9.43
C SER A 13 11.64 4.07 -8.67
N GLY A 14 12.37 3.05 -8.23
CA GLY A 14 13.68 3.22 -7.58
C GLY A 14 13.68 2.97 -6.07
N GLY A 15 12.70 2.23 -5.55
CA GLY A 15 12.64 1.91 -4.13
C GLY A 15 11.95 2.98 -3.30
N GLY A 16 11.50 2.56 -2.13
CA GLY A 16 10.96 3.41 -1.07
C GLY A 16 10.24 2.57 -0.02
N THR A 17 10.11 3.12 1.17
CA THR A 17 9.27 2.57 2.23
C THR A 17 7.91 3.29 2.18
N TYR A 18 6.83 2.52 2.20
CA TYR A 18 5.47 3.04 2.08
C TYR A 18 4.60 2.59 3.25
N ASN A 19 3.96 3.57 3.89
CA ASN A 19 2.88 3.32 4.84
C ASN A 19 1.56 3.23 4.08
N ILE A 20 0.75 2.23 4.42
CA ILE A 20 -0.60 2.05 3.91
C ILE A 20 -1.54 2.12 5.11
N GLY A 21 -2.32 3.20 5.20
CA GLY A 21 -3.44 3.28 6.13
C GLY A 21 -4.67 2.59 5.55
N PHE A 22 -5.39 1.84 6.37
CA PHE A 22 -6.57 1.08 5.95
C PHE A 22 -7.59 0.90 7.07
N ASN A 23 -8.81 0.49 6.71
CA ASN A 23 -9.93 0.21 7.63
C ASN A 23 -10.27 1.38 8.60
N GLY A 24 -9.92 2.61 8.26
CA GLY A 24 -10.26 3.80 9.05
C GLY A 24 -9.40 4.00 10.30
N GLY A 25 -8.25 3.33 10.42
CA GLY A 25 -7.35 3.53 11.56
C GLY A 25 -6.21 2.53 11.70
N ASP A 26 -6.22 1.44 10.94
CA ASP A 26 -5.11 0.48 10.90
C ASP A 26 -4.02 0.95 9.94
N GLU A 27 -2.80 0.47 10.13
CA GLU A 27 -1.65 0.79 9.28
C GLU A 27 -0.71 -0.40 9.14
N THR A 28 -0.10 -0.51 7.96
CA THR A 28 1.02 -1.42 7.71
C THR A 28 2.08 -0.73 6.84
N GLN A 29 3.27 -1.31 6.78
CA GLN A 29 4.41 -0.75 6.06
C GLN A 29 5.07 -1.79 5.16
N PHE A 30 5.44 -1.37 3.95
CA PHE A 30 6.18 -2.20 2.99
C PHE A 30 7.32 -1.43 2.34
N ASP A 31 8.42 -2.13 2.09
CA ASP A 31 9.43 -1.69 1.14
C ASP A 31 9.07 -2.19 -0.26
N ALA A 32 9.09 -1.31 -1.26
CA ALA A 32 8.78 -1.67 -2.64
C ALA A 32 9.59 -0.87 -3.65
N GLN A 33 10.02 -1.50 -4.74
CA GLN A 33 10.75 -0.86 -5.84
C GLN A 33 9.87 0.01 -6.73
N ASN A 34 8.58 -0.31 -6.82
CA ASN A 34 7.61 0.36 -7.67
C ASN A 34 6.17 -0.03 -7.29
N LEU A 35 5.18 0.54 -8.00
CA LEU A 35 3.76 0.30 -7.73
C LEU A 35 3.34 -1.16 -7.89
N LYS A 36 3.92 -1.91 -8.84
CA LYS A 36 3.54 -3.31 -9.07
C LYS A 36 3.91 -4.15 -7.86
N GLU A 37 5.12 -3.99 -7.34
CA GLU A 37 5.58 -4.70 -6.15
C GLU A 37 4.78 -4.30 -4.92
N LEU A 38 4.49 -3.01 -4.73
CA LEU A 38 3.63 -2.57 -3.61
C LEU A 38 2.22 -3.18 -3.69
N GLN A 39 1.66 -3.31 -4.89
CA GLN A 39 0.37 -3.99 -5.10
C GLN A 39 0.43 -5.48 -4.79
N GLU A 40 1.55 -6.15 -5.08
CA GLU A 40 1.77 -7.56 -4.75
C GLU A 40 1.83 -7.74 -3.23
N CYS A 41 2.66 -6.95 -2.53
CA CYS A 41 2.74 -6.96 -1.06
C CYS A 41 1.38 -6.71 -0.40
N TRP A 42 0.65 -5.68 -0.86
CA TRP A 42 -0.67 -5.38 -0.33
C TRP A 42 -1.68 -6.51 -0.56
N SER A 43 -1.65 -7.14 -1.74
CA SER A 43 -2.55 -8.24 -2.08
C SER A 43 -2.28 -9.49 -1.23
N GLU A 44 -1.01 -9.79 -0.95
CA GLU A 44 -0.61 -10.91 -0.09
C GLU A 44 -1.04 -10.65 1.36
N PHE A 45 -0.73 -9.46 1.89
CA PHE A 45 -1.17 -9.04 3.22
C PHE A 45 -2.68 -9.11 3.40
N CYS A 46 -3.45 -8.59 2.44
CA CYS A 46 -4.92 -8.66 2.49
C CYS A 46 -5.44 -10.09 2.54
N LYS A 47 -4.79 -11.02 1.84
CA LYS A 47 -5.17 -12.43 1.83
C LYS A 47 -4.92 -13.08 3.19
N ASP A 48 -3.75 -12.82 3.78
CA ASP A 48 -3.34 -13.41 5.04
C ASP A 48 -4.17 -12.89 6.22
N GLU A 49 -4.41 -11.57 6.25
CA GLU A 49 -5.20 -10.90 7.29
C GLU A 49 -6.72 -10.96 7.02
N LYS A 50 -7.14 -11.51 5.87
CA LYS A 50 -8.54 -11.57 5.41
C LYS A 50 -9.22 -10.20 5.33
N ILE A 51 -8.46 -9.21 4.85
CA ILE A 51 -8.87 -7.82 4.68
C ILE A 51 -9.29 -7.57 3.22
N SER A 52 -10.22 -6.64 3.01
CA SER A 52 -10.64 -6.22 1.67
C SER A 52 -9.55 -5.36 1.01
N PRO A 53 -9.02 -5.70 -0.18
CA PRO A 53 -7.99 -4.88 -0.84
C PRO A 53 -8.42 -3.44 -1.20
N GLY A 54 -9.73 -3.14 -1.16
CA GLY A 54 -10.32 -1.83 -1.42
C GLY A 54 -10.53 -0.94 -0.18
N CYS A 55 -10.02 -1.35 0.99
CA CYS A 55 -10.15 -0.62 2.25
C CYS A 55 -9.02 0.37 2.54
N VAL A 56 -8.21 0.71 1.53
CA VAL A 56 -7.10 1.66 1.69
C VAL A 56 -7.66 3.07 1.91
N ASP A 57 -7.10 3.80 2.86
CA ASP A 57 -7.41 5.19 3.16
C ASP A 57 -6.35 6.12 2.56
N TYR A 58 -5.07 5.78 2.70
CA TYR A 58 -3.96 6.54 2.16
C TYR A 58 -2.74 5.67 1.88
N VAL A 59 -1.85 6.19 1.04
CA VAL A 59 -0.48 5.68 0.87
C VAL A 59 0.47 6.86 1.05
N GLU A 60 1.45 6.71 1.93
CA GLU A 60 2.50 7.69 2.17
C GLU A 60 3.86 7.05 1.92
N ARG A 61 4.79 7.81 1.34
CA ARG A 61 6.18 7.41 1.21
C ARG A 61 7.00 8.04 2.34
N VAL A 62 7.68 7.23 3.12
CA VAL A 62 8.45 7.68 4.31
C VAL A 62 9.97 7.61 4.13
N SER A 63 10.47 6.96 3.07
CA SER A 63 11.89 6.94 2.67
C SER A 63 12.08 6.88 1.15
#